data_AF-A0ABD3NLN6-F1
#
_entry.id   AF-A0ABD3NLN6-F1
#
_cell.length_a   1.000
_cell.length_b   1.000
_cell.length_c   1.000
_cell.angle_alpha   90.00
_cell.angle_beta   90.00
_cell.angle_gamma   90.00
#
_symmetry.space_group_name_H-M   'P 1'
#
loop_
_entity.id
_entity.type
_entity.pdbx_description
1 polymer ?
#
loop_
_entity_poly.entity_id
_entity_poly.type
_entity_poly.pdbx_seq_one_letter_code
_entity_poly.pdbx_strand_id
1 'polypeptide(L)'
;MSSEHELSPYEQARLDKIKRNEERLASLGLHDAKRKLVLAAARRTNKRGRPTTPKKRRPTRASASAVTPSPPRSSRRLKLEPARYVPLLDDGVTIRFRKIKQKTKKLTTSNGFKCDIPMDVSSSPLTEDEKAILETKMGGDFLGKFEDYLTQVDEVSDQNRRNVLRQITKLASGEGIRYESHAYGWPEGCYFLEGIKVGPADDILKLMDIGRECEEKWGKDHGNGWLLSHPLKKLYMFQQYHLQQD
;
A
#
# COMPACT_ATOMS: atom_id res chain seq x y z
N MET A 1 -30.15 4.53 -49.11
CA MET A 1 -28.96 5.40 -49.10
C MET A 1 -28.25 5.17 -47.78
N SER A 2 -27.45 4.12 -47.70
CA SER A 2 -26.73 3.74 -46.48
C SER A 2 -25.45 4.54 -46.43
N SER A 3 -25.35 5.47 -45.49
CA SER A 3 -24.16 6.27 -45.25
C SER A 3 -23.01 5.38 -44.80
N GLU A 4 -22.04 5.15 -45.69
CA GLU A 4 -20.76 4.54 -45.33
C GLU A 4 -20.00 5.54 -44.47
N HIS A 5 -20.07 5.37 -43.15
CA HIS A 5 -19.21 6.12 -42.23
C HIS A 5 -17.78 5.59 -42.37
N GLU A 6 -16.92 6.32 -43.07
CA GLU A 6 -15.50 6.07 -43.10
C GLU A 6 -14.94 6.10 -41.67
N LEU A 7 -14.42 4.96 -41.21
CA LEU A 7 -13.79 4.85 -39.89
C LEU A 7 -12.49 5.64 -39.87
N SER A 8 -12.27 6.38 -38.78
CA SER A 8 -11.01 7.09 -38.53
C SER A 8 -9.80 6.14 -38.67
N PRO A 9 -8.64 6.60 -39.16
CA PRO A 9 -7.41 5.80 -39.25
C PRO A 9 -7.05 5.10 -37.93
N TYR A 10 -7.37 5.71 -36.79
CA TYR A 10 -7.17 5.11 -35.47
C TYR A 10 -8.06 3.88 -35.24
N GLU A 11 -9.35 3.98 -35.57
CA GLU A 11 -10.29 2.86 -35.40
C GLU A 11 -9.94 1.70 -36.34
N GLN A 12 -9.49 1.99 -37.57
CA GLN A 12 -8.99 0.95 -38.48
C GLN A 12 -7.78 0.21 -37.88
N ALA A 13 -6.77 0.95 -37.41
CA ALA A 13 -5.59 0.35 -36.77
C ALA A 13 -5.94 -0.44 -35.50
N ARG A 14 -6.96 0.00 -34.76
CA ARG A 14 -7.47 -0.69 -33.57
C ARG A 14 -8.17 -2.00 -33.94
N LEU A 15 -9.01 -2.00 -34.96
CA LEU A 15 -9.69 -3.19 -35.47
C LEU A 15 -8.69 -4.22 -36.02
N ASP A 16 -7.66 -3.78 -36.74
CA ASP A 16 -6.61 -4.66 -37.25
C ASP A 16 -5.81 -5.34 -36.13
N LYS A 17 -5.55 -4.62 -35.03
CA LYS A 17 -4.92 -5.20 -33.83
C LYS A 17 -5.84 -6.22 -33.16
N ILE A 18 -7.14 -5.92 -33.07
CA ILE A 18 -8.13 -6.85 -32.52
C ILE A 18 -8.15 -8.13 -33.36
N LYS A 19 -8.24 -8.01 -34.69
CA LYS A 19 -8.26 -9.13 -35.62
C LYS A 19 -7.00 -10.01 -35.50
N ARG A 20 -5.81 -9.41 -35.52
CA ARG A 20 -4.54 -10.14 -35.33
C ARG A 20 -4.47 -10.89 -33.99
N ASN A 21 -4.98 -10.27 -32.91
CA ASN A 21 -5.04 -10.91 -31.61
C ASN A 21 -6.03 -12.08 -31.58
N GLU A 22 -7.14 -11.98 -32.32
CA GLU A 22 -8.12 -13.07 -32.45
C GLU A 22 -7.56 -14.25 -33.22
N GLU A 23 -6.88 -14.00 -34.34
CA GLU A 23 -6.17 -15.02 -35.12
C GLU A 23 -5.11 -15.73 -34.27
N ARG A 24 -4.32 -14.98 -33.49
CA ARG A 24 -3.33 -15.54 -32.56
C ARG A 24 -3.96 -16.38 -31.44
N LEU A 25 -5.11 -15.97 -30.91
CA LEU A 25 -5.83 -16.76 -29.91
C LEU A 25 -6.44 -18.03 -30.51
N ALA A 26 -6.87 -17.98 -31.77
CA ALA A 26 -7.33 -19.14 -32.51
C ALA A 26 -6.18 -20.13 -32.77
N SER A 27 -5.01 -19.66 -33.20
CA SER A 27 -3.84 -20.50 -33.43
C SER A 27 -3.34 -21.20 -32.15
N LEU A 28 -3.53 -20.57 -30.99
CA LEU A 28 -3.20 -21.14 -29.68
C LEU A 28 -4.30 -22.06 -29.10
N GLY A 29 -5.43 -22.23 -29.79
CA GLY A 29 -6.57 -23.02 -29.29
C GLY A 29 -7.28 -22.40 -28.08
N LEU A 30 -7.08 -21.11 -27.82
CA LEU A 30 -7.61 -20.40 -26.63
C LEU A 30 -8.94 -19.68 -26.90
N HIS A 31 -9.49 -19.82 -28.11
CA HIS A 31 -10.71 -19.12 -28.53
C HIS A 31 -11.92 -19.45 -27.64
N ASP A 32 -12.06 -20.71 -27.22
CA ASP A 32 -13.15 -21.15 -26.34
C ASP A 32 -12.99 -20.67 -24.90
N ALA A 33 -11.75 -20.55 -24.42
CA ALA A 33 -11.45 -19.98 -23.11
C ALA A 33 -11.83 -18.48 -23.06
N LYS A 34 -11.52 -17.73 -24.12
CA LYS A 34 -11.96 -16.32 -24.28
C LYS A 34 -13.48 -16.22 -24.24
N ARG A 35 -14.21 -17.05 -25.00
CA ARG A 35 -15.68 -17.07 -25.01
C ARG A 35 -16.27 -17.37 -23.62
N LYS A 36 -15.72 -18.36 -22.90
CA LYS A 36 -16.16 -18.70 -21.54
C LYS A 36 -15.95 -17.55 -20.55
N LEU A 37 -14.82 -16.83 -20.63
CA LEU A 37 -14.54 -15.67 -19.78
C LEU A 37 -15.50 -14.51 -20.05
N VAL A 38 -15.79 -14.21 -21.31
CA VAL A 38 -16.75 -13.16 -21.69
C VAL A 38 -18.15 -13.48 -21.16
N LEU A 39 -18.61 -14.73 -21.32
CA LEU A 39 -19.91 -15.17 -20.78
C LEU A 39 -19.95 -15.10 -19.24
N ALA A 40 -18.86 -15.45 -18.55
CA ALA A 40 -18.76 -15.35 -17.10
C ALA A 40 -18.79 -13.89 -16.62
N ALA A 41 -18.15 -12.97 -17.36
CA ALA A 41 -18.18 -11.54 -17.07
C ALA A 41 -19.58 -10.94 -17.24
N ALA A 42 -20.28 -11.26 -18.33
CA ALA A 42 -21.66 -10.81 -18.57
C ALA A 42 -22.65 -11.32 -17.50
N ARG A 43 -22.43 -12.54 -16.96
CA ARG A 43 -23.23 -13.08 -15.85
C ARG A 43 -23.00 -12.37 -14.52
N ARG A 44 -21.80 -11.79 -14.32
CA ARG A 44 -21.46 -11.03 -13.09
C ARG A 44 -22.10 -9.65 -13.08
N THR A 45 -22.20 -8.99 -14.23
CA THR A 45 -22.84 -7.67 -14.34
C THR A 45 -24.36 -7.77 -14.15
N ASN A 46 -25.00 -8.82 -14.65
CA ASN A 46 -26.45 -9.02 -14.49
C ASN A 46 -26.86 -9.45 -13.06
N LYS A 47 -25.95 -9.98 -12.24
CA LYS A 47 -26.21 -10.30 -10.82
C LYS A 47 -26.10 -9.09 -9.87
N ARG A 48 -25.55 -7.96 -10.33
CA ARG A 48 -25.66 -6.68 -9.59
C ARG A 48 -27.00 -6.04 -9.96
N GLY A 49 -28.06 -6.59 -9.38
CA GLY A 49 -29.39 -6.00 -9.44
C GLY A 49 -29.34 -4.54 -8.98
N ARG A 50 -30.02 -3.68 -9.76
CA ARG A 50 -30.42 -2.28 -9.56
C ARG A 50 -29.65 -1.43 -8.52
N PRO A 51 -29.21 -0.21 -8.87
CA PRO A 51 -28.72 0.75 -7.88
C PRO A 51 -29.86 1.08 -6.90
N THR A 52 -29.72 0.64 -5.66
CA THR A 52 -30.62 1.03 -4.57
C THR A 52 -30.23 2.44 -4.15
N THR A 53 -31.14 3.39 -4.32
CA THR A 53 -31.00 4.75 -3.81
C THR A 53 -30.74 4.74 -2.30
N PRO A 54 -29.91 5.64 -1.76
CA PRO A 54 -29.52 5.63 -0.35
C PRO A 54 -30.73 5.83 0.57
N LYS A 55 -31.02 4.83 1.41
CA LYS A 55 -32.07 4.92 2.44
C LYS A 55 -31.66 5.98 3.48
N LYS A 56 -32.40 7.08 3.56
CA LYS A 56 -32.35 8.06 4.66
C LYS A 56 -32.44 7.35 6.01
N ARG A 57 -31.39 7.45 6.83
CA ARG A 57 -31.40 6.96 8.22
C ARG A 57 -32.37 7.81 9.04
N ARG A 58 -33.40 7.19 9.62
CA ARG A 58 -34.21 7.76 10.71
C ARG A 58 -33.53 7.46 12.05
N PRO A 59 -33.57 8.38 13.03
CA PRO A 59 -32.91 8.20 14.31
C PRO A 59 -33.60 7.13 15.17
N THR A 60 -32.76 6.42 15.90
CA THR A 60 -33.03 5.31 16.81
C THR A 60 -33.84 5.73 18.02
N ARG A 61 -34.80 4.89 18.42
CA ARG A 61 -35.31 4.84 19.80
C ARG A 61 -35.15 3.42 20.31
N ALA A 62 -34.42 3.31 21.42
CA ALA A 62 -34.03 2.07 22.07
C ALA A 62 -35.23 1.34 22.69
N SER A 63 -35.24 0.02 22.58
CA SER A 63 -35.71 -0.84 23.69
C SER A 63 -35.10 -2.24 23.59
N ALA A 64 -34.55 -2.63 24.74
CA ALA A 64 -33.99 -3.90 25.17
C ALA A 64 -34.55 -5.18 24.52
N SER A 65 -33.65 -6.12 24.22
CA SER A 65 -33.68 -7.46 24.83
C SER A 65 -32.38 -8.21 24.52
N ALA A 66 -31.84 -8.88 25.53
CA ALA A 66 -30.61 -9.65 25.52
C ALA A 66 -30.84 -11.08 25.01
N VAL A 67 -29.99 -11.58 24.11
CA VAL A 67 -29.64 -13.01 23.98
C VAL A 67 -28.18 -13.11 23.53
N THR A 68 -27.37 -13.78 24.36
CA THR A 68 -25.96 -14.11 24.16
C THR A 68 -25.80 -15.38 23.28
N PRO A 69 -24.61 -15.95 23.02
CA PRO A 69 -23.96 -15.87 21.73
C PRO A 69 -23.82 -17.25 21.03
N SER A 70 -23.92 -17.30 19.70
CA SER A 70 -23.45 -18.47 18.94
C SER A 70 -22.17 -18.10 18.17
N PRO A 71 -21.06 -18.82 18.38
CA PRO A 71 -19.81 -18.53 17.71
C PRO A 71 -19.86 -19.02 16.25
N PRO A 72 -19.52 -18.20 15.23
CA PRO A 72 -19.34 -18.71 13.89
C PRO A 72 -18.06 -19.58 13.84
N ARG A 73 -18.33 -20.89 13.73
CA ARG A 73 -17.41 -21.99 13.46
C ARG A 73 -16.50 -21.67 12.27
N SER A 74 -15.20 -21.50 12.54
CA SER A 74 -14.16 -21.38 11.51
C SER A 74 -13.90 -22.74 10.85
N SER A 75 -13.64 -22.76 9.54
CA SER A 75 -12.72 -23.74 8.97
C SER A 75 -11.61 -23.07 8.19
N ARG A 76 -10.38 -23.48 8.50
CA ARG A 76 -9.10 -22.94 8.03
C ARG A 76 -8.78 -23.29 6.57
N ARG A 77 -9.72 -23.89 5.82
CA ARG A 77 -9.45 -24.65 4.58
C ARG A 77 -9.90 -23.98 3.27
N LEU A 78 -10.75 -22.95 3.29
CA LEU A 78 -11.17 -22.23 2.07
C LEU A 78 -10.27 -21.04 1.69
N LYS A 79 -9.12 -20.89 2.36
CA LYS A 79 -8.15 -19.79 2.20
C LYS A 79 -6.98 -20.10 1.24
N LEU A 80 -6.98 -21.19 0.45
CA LEU A 80 -5.96 -21.47 -0.59
C LEU A 80 -6.58 -22.18 -1.81
N GLU A 81 -6.43 -21.58 -3.00
CA GLU A 81 -6.80 -22.13 -4.32
C GLU A 81 -5.52 -22.57 -5.11
N PRO A 82 -5.65 -23.42 -6.14
CA PRO A 82 -4.77 -24.58 -6.38
C PRO A 82 -3.47 -24.28 -7.15
N ALA A 83 -2.49 -25.17 -6.97
CA ALA A 83 -1.16 -25.08 -7.57
C ALA A 83 -1.21 -25.06 -9.12
N ARG A 84 -0.53 -24.09 -9.73
CA ARG A 84 -0.30 -24.04 -11.18
C ARG A 84 1.02 -24.70 -11.54
N TYR A 85 0.96 -25.58 -12.54
CA TYR A 85 2.09 -26.33 -13.08
C TYR A 85 2.69 -25.57 -14.27
N VAL A 86 4.01 -25.63 -14.44
CA VAL A 86 4.69 -25.25 -15.69
C VAL A 86 5.38 -26.50 -16.24
N PRO A 87 5.20 -26.86 -17.52
CA PRO A 87 5.89 -27.99 -18.12
C PRO A 87 7.36 -27.65 -18.35
N LEU A 88 8.25 -28.47 -17.82
CA LEU A 88 9.68 -28.46 -18.17
C LEU A 88 9.88 -29.52 -19.26
N LEU A 89 10.19 -29.08 -20.47
CA LEU A 89 10.69 -29.96 -21.53
C LEU A 89 12.20 -30.05 -21.33
N ASP A 90 12.68 -31.17 -20.78
CA ASP A 90 13.88 -31.85 -21.27
C ASP A 90 14.07 -33.22 -20.58
N ASP A 91 14.35 -34.21 -21.42
CA ASP A 91 15.14 -35.42 -21.21
C ASP A 91 14.96 -36.23 -19.90
N GLY A 92 14.05 -37.20 -20.01
CA GLY A 92 14.25 -38.59 -19.55
C GLY A 92 14.90 -38.84 -18.18
N VAL A 93 14.37 -38.33 -17.07
CA VAL A 93 14.67 -38.86 -15.72
C VAL A 93 13.44 -38.75 -14.79
N THR A 94 13.15 -39.83 -14.07
CA THR A 94 12.01 -40.05 -13.19
C THR A 94 11.89 -39.01 -12.06
N ILE A 95 10.86 -38.16 -12.10
CA ILE A 95 10.67 -37.05 -11.15
C ILE A 95 9.96 -37.52 -9.86
N ARG A 96 10.66 -37.48 -8.72
CA ARG A 96 10.07 -37.56 -7.37
C ARG A 96 9.67 -36.16 -6.88
N PHE A 97 8.39 -35.92 -6.65
CA PHE A 97 7.87 -34.66 -6.11
C PHE A 97 8.07 -34.54 -4.60
N ARG A 98 8.96 -33.65 -4.14
CA ARG A 98 8.96 -33.17 -2.74
C ARG A 98 7.97 -32.02 -2.60
N LYS A 99 6.88 -32.25 -1.86
CA LYS A 99 5.91 -31.21 -1.46
C LYS A 99 6.57 -30.19 -0.54
N ILE A 100 6.85 -28.99 -1.05
CA ILE A 100 7.22 -27.83 -0.23
C ILE A 100 5.96 -27.38 0.52
N LYS A 101 5.91 -27.62 1.84
CA LYS A 101 4.82 -27.17 2.71
C LYS A 101 4.86 -25.64 2.79
N GLN A 102 3.81 -24.97 2.29
CA GLN A 102 3.61 -23.55 2.51
C GLN A 102 3.44 -23.29 4.03
N LYS A 103 4.35 -22.52 4.61
CA LYS A 103 4.22 -22.04 5.99
C LYS A 103 2.97 -21.17 6.08
N THR A 104 1.98 -21.61 6.85
CA THR A 104 0.81 -20.82 7.20
C THR A 104 1.27 -19.58 7.95
N LYS A 105 1.00 -18.39 7.40
CA LYS A 105 1.18 -17.12 8.11
C LYS A 105 0.37 -17.19 9.40
N LYS A 106 1.05 -17.22 10.55
CA LYS A 106 0.42 -16.96 11.84
C LYS A 106 -0.19 -15.55 11.75
N LEU A 107 -1.44 -15.38 12.14
CA LEU A 107 -1.93 -14.05 12.51
C LEU A 107 -1.08 -13.67 13.72
N THR A 108 -0.13 -12.78 13.55
CA THR A 108 0.38 -12.03 14.70
C THR A 108 -0.79 -11.16 15.16
N THR A 109 -1.18 -11.33 16.41
CA THR A 109 -1.97 -10.34 17.12
C THR A 109 -1.07 -9.14 17.29
N SER A 110 -0.90 -8.34 16.24
CA SER A 110 -0.16 -7.10 16.40
C SER A 110 -0.94 -6.26 17.41
N ASN A 111 -0.28 -5.87 18.49
CA ASN A 111 -0.73 -4.80 19.36
C ASN A 111 -0.61 -3.48 18.59
N GLY A 112 -1.30 -3.41 17.45
CA GLY A 112 -1.11 -2.41 16.43
C GLY A 112 -1.59 -1.07 16.97
N PHE A 113 -0.66 -0.35 17.59
CA PHE A 113 -0.79 1.07 17.85
C PHE A 113 -1.26 1.74 16.55
N LYS A 114 -2.47 2.28 16.58
CA LYS A 114 -3.07 2.98 15.44
C LYS A 114 -3.34 4.40 15.88
N CYS A 115 -2.53 5.31 15.36
CA CYS A 115 -2.88 6.72 15.35
C CYS A 115 -3.45 7.08 13.98
N ASP A 116 -4.54 7.84 13.98
CA ASP A 116 -5.04 8.48 12.78
C ASP A 116 -4.17 9.71 12.49
N ILE A 117 -3.73 9.84 11.24
CA ILE A 117 -2.96 11.00 10.81
C ILE A 117 -3.98 12.07 10.41
N PRO A 118 -4.01 13.23 11.09
CA PRO A 118 -4.90 14.31 10.72
C PRO A 118 -4.62 14.74 9.28
N MET A 119 -5.69 15.01 8.53
CA MET A 119 -5.57 15.49 7.15
C MET A 119 -5.14 16.95 7.06
N ASP A 120 -5.31 17.71 8.15
CA ASP A 120 -5.05 19.14 8.19
C ASP A 120 -3.79 19.43 9.00
N VAL A 121 -2.75 19.96 8.35
CA VAL A 121 -1.46 20.25 8.98
C VAL A 121 -1.50 21.45 9.93
N SER A 122 -2.55 22.28 9.83
CA SER A 122 -2.80 23.35 10.80
C SER A 122 -3.37 22.84 12.13
N SER A 123 -3.86 21.58 12.18
CA SER A 123 -4.67 21.09 13.28
C SER A 123 -3.91 20.55 14.50
N SER A 124 -2.58 20.38 14.42
CA SER A 124 -1.82 19.86 15.58
C SER A 124 -0.33 20.25 15.54
N PRO A 125 0.01 21.55 15.68
CA PRO A 125 1.36 21.90 16.09
C PRO A 125 1.59 21.33 17.50
N LEU A 126 2.64 20.52 17.67
CA LEU A 126 3.01 20.00 18.99
C LEU A 126 3.11 21.14 20.00
N THR A 127 2.39 21.00 21.10
CA THR A 127 2.47 21.92 22.23
C THR A 127 3.87 21.88 22.84
N GLU A 128 4.29 22.97 23.49
CA GLU A 128 5.62 23.03 24.12
C GLU A 128 5.78 21.96 25.20
N ASP A 129 4.70 21.64 25.91
CA ASP A 129 4.66 20.55 26.91
C ASP A 129 4.89 19.18 26.25
N GLU A 130 4.22 18.88 25.14
CA GLU A 130 4.44 17.64 24.38
C GLU A 130 5.87 17.53 23.86
N LYS A 131 6.46 18.64 23.39
CA LYS A 131 7.86 18.66 22.95
C LYS A 131 8.81 18.34 24.10
N ALA A 132 8.58 18.90 25.28
CA ALA A 132 9.40 18.60 26.46
C ALA A 132 9.29 17.13 26.88
N ILE A 133 8.09 16.54 26.80
CA ILE A 133 7.88 15.10 27.04
C ILE A 133 8.66 14.26 26.04
N LEU A 134 8.61 14.63 24.76
CA LEU A 134 9.30 13.93 23.68
C LEU A 134 10.82 14.05 23.81
N GLU A 135 11.35 15.23 24.13
CA GLU A 135 12.78 15.42 24.38
C GLU A 135 13.25 14.61 25.59
N THR A 136 12.44 14.51 26.64
CA THR A 136 12.77 13.72 27.83
C THR A 136 12.76 12.23 27.53
N LYS A 137 11.71 11.73 26.86
CA LYS A 137 11.52 10.30 26.56
C LYS A 137 12.44 9.81 25.45
N MET A 138 12.65 10.60 24.40
CA MET A 138 13.43 10.23 23.21
C MET A 138 14.82 10.85 23.20
N GLY A 139 15.16 11.68 24.19
CA GLY A 139 16.49 12.26 24.34
C GLY A 139 17.61 11.22 24.37
N GLY A 140 18.79 11.64 23.90
CA GLY A 140 19.94 10.78 23.70
C GLY A 140 19.88 10.03 22.37
N ASP A 141 19.78 8.70 22.43
CA ASP A 141 19.74 7.84 21.25
C ASP A 141 18.31 7.61 20.74
N PHE A 142 17.75 8.63 20.09
CA PHE A 142 16.41 8.53 19.52
C PHE A 142 16.34 7.51 18.36
N LEU A 143 17.44 7.33 17.61
CA LEU A 143 17.48 6.39 16.48
C LEU A 143 17.41 4.95 16.96
N GLY A 144 18.13 4.60 18.03
CA GLY A 144 18.03 3.28 18.66
C GLY A 144 16.61 3.00 19.19
N LYS A 145 16.02 3.95 19.91
CA LYS A 145 14.63 3.83 20.41
C LYS A 145 13.62 3.68 19.27
N PHE A 146 13.85 4.36 18.15
CA PHE A 146 13.01 4.25 16.97
C PHE A 146 13.15 2.89 16.28
N GLU A 147 14.36 2.33 16.22
CA GLU A 147 14.57 0.96 15.73
C GLU A 147 13.85 -0.09 16.60
N ASP A 148 13.91 0.07 17.92
CA ASP A 148 13.17 -0.78 18.86
C ASP A 148 11.66 -0.69 18.64
N TYR A 149 11.12 0.52 18.46
CA TYR A 149 9.71 0.73 18.15
C TYR A 149 9.27 0.01 16.86
N LEU A 150 10.04 0.13 15.78
CA LEU A 150 9.73 -0.53 14.51
C LEU A 150 9.76 -2.06 14.61
N THR A 151 10.56 -2.59 15.53
CA THR A 151 10.73 -4.03 15.74
C THR A 151 9.67 -4.61 16.68
N GLN A 152 9.38 -3.91 17.78
CA GLN A 152 8.56 -4.44 18.87
C GLN A 152 7.09 -4.01 18.78
N VAL A 153 6.81 -2.81 18.28
CA VAL A 153 5.45 -2.22 18.29
C VAL A 153 4.78 -2.30 16.92
N ASP A 154 5.46 -1.80 15.89
CA ASP A 154 4.89 -1.70 14.54
C ASP A 154 5.12 -2.96 13.68
N GLU A 155 5.97 -3.90 14.15
CA GLU A 155 6.28 -5.20 13.53
C GLU A 155 6.64 -5.10 12.02
N VAL A 156 7.47 -4.12 11.65
CA VAL A 156 7.87 -3.91 10.25
C VAL A 156 8.83 -5.01 9.78
N SER A 157 8.71 -5.45 8.53
CA SER A 157 9.68 -6.40 7.94
C SER A 157 11.10 -5.85 7.97
N ASP A 158 12.11 -6.70 8.15
CA ASP A 158 13.52 -6.27 8.26
C ASP A 158 13.98 -5.42 7.07
N GLN A 159 13.51 -5.74 5.86
CA GLN A 159 13.83 -4.96 4.67
C GLN A 159 13.28 -3.53 4.74
N ASN A 160 12.02 -3.40 5.15
CA ASN A 160 11.35 -2.11 5.24
C ASN A 160 11.87 -1.31 6.43
N ARG A 161 12.17 -1.97 7.56
CA ARG A 161 12.80 -1.34 8.73
C ARG A 161 14.14 -0.71 8.34
N ARG A 162 15.02 -1.45 7.65
CA ARG A 162 16.30 -0.91 7.16
C ARG A 162 16.12 0.27 6.23
N ASN A 163 15.16 0.22 5.32
CA ASN A 163 14.88 1.33 4.40
C ASN A 163 14.40 2.57 5.16
N VAL A 164 13.44 2.41 6.08
CA VAL A 164 12.90 3.51 6.91
C VAL A 164 13.99 4.13 7.78
N LEU A 165 14.77 3.30 8.48
CA LEU A 165 15.90 3.76 9.29
C LEU A 165 16.91 4.53 8.45
N ARG A 166 17.31 4.01 7.27
CA ARG A 166 18.25 4.70 6.39
C ARG A 166 17.80 6.11 6.03
N GLN A 167 16.52 6.31 5.74
CA GLN A 167 16.01 7.65 5.38
C GLN A 167 15.94 8.56 6.60
N ILE A 168 15.50 8.05 7.75
CA ILE A 168 15.44 8.85 8.98
C ILE A 168 16.84 9.21 9.48
N THR A 169 17.82 8.32 9.37
CA THR A 169 19.23 8.62 9.69
C THR A 169 19.78 9.76 8.83
N LYS A 170 19.44 9.80 7.54
CA LYS A 170 19.82 10.91 6.64
C LYS A 170 19.17 12.24 7.04
N LEU A 171 17.92 12.21 7.46
CA LEU A 171 17.21 13.39 7.97
C LEU A 171 17.80 13.83 9.32
N ALA A 172 18.14 12.90 10.20
CA ALA A 172 18.75 13.15 11.49
C ALA A 172 20.15 13.77 11.39
N SER A 173 20.95 13.31 10.42
CA SER A 173 22.29 13.84 10.16
C SER A 173 22.27 15.20 9.45
N GLY A 174 21.15 15.53 8.79
CA GLY A 174 21.01 16.72 7.94
C GLY A 174 21.54 16.53 6.51
N GLU A 175 21.85 15.30 6.09
CA GLU A 175 22.20 14.99 4.69
C GLU A 175 21.00 15.20 3.76
N GLY A 176 19.78 15.09 4.29
CA GLY A 176 18.55 15.15 3.50
C GLY A 176 18.34 13.90 2.66
N ILE A 177 17.20 13.83 1.97
CA ILE A 177 16.86 12.70 1.11
C ILE A 177 17.01 13.12 -0.35
N ARG A 178 17.94 12.47 -1.05
CA ARG A 178 18.20 12.72 -2.47
C ARG A 178 17.04 12.19 -3.33
N TYR A 179 16.45 13.09 -4.11
CA TYR A 179 15.33 12.88 -5.02
C TYR A 179 15.77 12.83 -6.50
N GLU A 180 17.03 12.47 -6.74
CA GLU A 180 17.61 12.41 -8.09
C GLU A 180 17.48 10.99 -8.67
N SER A 181 16.89 10.89 -9.87
CA SER A 181 16.91 9.67 -10.67
C SER A 181 16.66 9.99 -12.14
N HIS A 182 17.69 9.86 -12.97
CA HIS A 182 17.58 9.95 -14.42
C HIS A 182 16.58 8.91 -15.00
N ALA A 183 16.41 7.76 -14.34
CA ALA A 183 15.47 6.73 -14.76
C ALA A 183 14.00 7.12 -14.56
N TYR A 184 13.72 8.04 -13.63
CA TYR A 184 12.37 8.51 -13.30
C TYR A 184 12.10 9.94 -13.80
N GLY A 185 13.06 10.53 -14.51
CA GLY A 185 12.95 11.90 -15.03
C GLY A 185 13.05 12.97 -13.95
N TRP A 186 13.61 12.66 -12.78
CA TRP A 186 13.78 13.62 -11.71
C TRP A 186 15.03 14.48 -11.94
N PRO A 187 14.99 15.80 -11.65
CA PRO A 187 16.13 16.67 -11.87
C PRO A 187 17.31 16.31 -10.97
N GLU A 188 18.53 16.53 -11.47
CA GLU A 188 19.76 16.41 -10.68
C GLU A 188 19.79 17.46 -9.56
N GLY A 189 20.40 17.11 -8.42
CA GLY A 189 20.53 18.04 -7.29
C GLY A 189 19.22 18.34 -6.53
N CYS A 190 18.19 17.51 -6.68
CA CYS A 190 16.98 17.65 -5.86
C CYS A 190 17.16 16.94 -4.52
N TYR A 191 17.10 17.70 -3.43
CA TYR A 191 17.16 17.17 -2.07
C TYR A 191 15.97 17.62 -1.25
N PHE A 192 15.40 16.68 -0.50
CA PHE A 192 14.43 16.98 0.54
C PHE A 192 15.18 17.28 1.85
N LEU A 193 15.04 18.51 2.35
CA LEU A 193 15.60 19.01 3.61
C LEU A 193 17.13 18.85 3.74
N GLU A 194 17.87 19.23 2.71
CA GLU A 194 19.34 19.28 2.79
C GLU A 194 19.81 20.33 3.81
N GLY A 195 20.75 19.96 4.67
CA GLY A 195 21.33 20.83 5.70
C GLY A 195 20.47 21.03 6.95
N ILE A 196 19.22 20.53 6.96
CA ILE A 196 18.30 20.66 8.10
C ILE A 196 18.27 19.34 8.85
N LYS A 197 18.71 19.36 10.11
CA LYS A 197 18.62 18.19 10.99
C LYS A 197 17.21 18.05 11.52
N VAL A 198 16.60 16.90 11.24
CA VAL A 198 15.27 16.55 11.75
C VAL A 198 15.44 15.75 13.04
N GLY A 199 14.91 16.28 14.13
CA GLY A 199 14.80 15.65 15.42
C GLY A 199 13.42 15.04 15.69
N PRO A 200 13.28 14.30 16.80
CA PRO A 200 12.03 13.63 17.14
C PRO A 200 10.97 14.55 17.77
N ALA A 201 11.33 15.79 18.13
CA ALA A 201 10.43 16.83 18.62
C ALA A 201 9.99 17.83 17.54
N ASP A 202 10.46 17.65 16.30
CA ASP A 202 10.07 18.49 15.19
C ASP A 202 8.62 18.25 14.77
N ASP A 203 8.07 19.22 14.03
CA ASP A 203 6.71 19.18 13.51
C ASP A 203 6.64 18.26 12.29
N ILE A 204 6.47 16.95 12.54
CA ILE A 204 6.46 15.93 11.49
C ILE A 204 5.32 16.13 10.50
N LEU A 205 4.18 16.70 10.91
CA LEU A 205 3.07 17.01 10.02
C LEU A 205 3.46 18.06 8.97
N LYS A 206 4.16 19.12 9.39
CA LYS A 206 4.74 20.09 8.44
C LYS A 206 5.74 19.44 7.50
N LEU A 207 6.59 18.53 7.99
CA LEU A 207 7.53 17.81 7.13
C LEU A 207 6.81 16.93 6.10
N MET A 208 5.68 16.32 6.48
CA MET A 208 4.85 15.53 5.57
C MET A 208 4.21 16.38 4.46
N ASP A 209 3.79 17.61 4.77
CA ASP A 209 3.27 18.53 3.75
C ASP A 209 4.36 19.06 2.82
N ILE A 210 5.52 19.47 3.35
CA ILE A 210 6.68 19.81 2.52
C ILE A 210 7.04 18.63 1.61
N GLY A 211 6.97 17.40 2.14
CA GLY A 211 7.24 16.20 1.36
C GLY A 211 6.24 15.99 0.22
N ARG A 212 4.96 16.32 0.44
CA ARG A 212 3.92 16.29 -0.59
C ARG A 212 4.18 17.34 -1.68
N GLU A 213 4.57 18.56 -1.28
CA GLU A 213 4.93 19.62 -2.23
C GLU A 213 6.15 19.22 -3.08
N CYS A 214 7.15 18.57 -2.48
CA CYS A 214 8.29 18.01 -3.21
C CYS A 214 7.86 16.94 -4.24
N GLU A 215 6.96 16.02 -3.85
CA GLU A 215 6.41 15.01 -4.77
C GLU A 215 5.58 15.63 -5.90
N GLU A 216 4.88 16.73 -5.64
CA GLU A 216 4.12 17.46 -6.67
C GLU A 216 5.05 18.21 -7.64
N LYS A 217 6.12 18.82 -7.10
CA LYS A 217 7.08 19.61 -7.88
C LYS A 217 8.01 18.76 -8.75
N TRP A 218 8.53 17.65 -8.22
CA TRP A 218 9.55 16.83 -8.88
C TRP A 218 9.01 15.52 -9.44
N GLY A 219 7.82 15.09 -9.00
CA GLY A 219 7.17 13.86 -9.41
C GLY A 219 7.05 12.86 -8.26
N LYS A 220 6.01 12.03 -8.34
CA LYS A 220 5.66 11.06 -7.29
C LYS A 220 6.72 9.98 -7.12
N ASP A 221 6.94 9.57 -5.87
CA ASP A 221 7.77 8.42 -5.55
C ASP A 221 7.27 7.15 -6.25
N HIS A 222 8.12 6.57 -7.09
CA HIS A 222 7.86 5.32 -7.81
C HIS A 222 7.95 4.09 -6.88
N GLY A 223 8.58 4.25 -5.72
CA GLY A 223 8.69 3.24 -4.68
C GLY A 223 7.44 3.11 -3.80
N ASN A 224 6.25 3.49 -4.25
CA ASN A 224 5.02 3.45 -3.43
C ASN A 224 5.13 4.23 -2.10
N GLY A 225 5.95 5.27 -2.05
CA GLY A 225 6.12 6.11 -0.87
C GLY A 225 7.20 5.64 0.10
N TRP A 226 7.97 4.59 -0.22
CA TRP A 226 9.08 4.13 0.63
C TRP A 226 10.25 5.14 0.72
N LEU A 227 10.33 6.11 -0.20
CA LEU A 227 11.37 7.12 -0.19
C LEU A 227 11.15 8.17 0.90
N LEU A 228 9.92 8.68 1.04
CA LEU A 228 9.61 9.84 1.87
C LEU A 228 8.38 9.67 2.75
N SER A 229 7.22 9.40 2.14
CA SER A 229 5.95 9.38 2.88
C SER A 229 5.86 8.28 3.94
N HIS A 230 6.39 7.08 3.68
CA HIS A 230 6.43 5.99 4.67
C HIS A 230 7.38 6.29 5.83
N PRO A 231 8.65 6.68 5.60
CA PRO A 231 9.53 7.11 6.68
C PRO A 231 8.92 8.20 7.58
N LEU A 232 8.39 9.29 7.01
CA LEU A 232 7.79 10.38 7.79
C LEU A 232 6.56 9.92 8.57
N LYS A 233 5.72 9.08 7.95
CA LYS A 233 4.56 8.47 8.62
C LYS A 233 4.98 7.61 9.82
N LYS A 234 6.04 6.82 9.69
CA LYS A 234 6.54 6.00 10.81
C LYS A 234 7.14 6.84 11.92
N LEU A 235 7.85 7.91 11.58
CA LEU A 235 8.36 8.87 12.55
C LEU A 235 7.21 9.55 13.34
N TYR A 236 6.14 9.95 12.65
CA TYR A 236 4.94 10.48 13.30
C TYR A 236 4.27 9.44 14.23
N MET A 237 4.13 8.20 13.77
CA MET A 237 3.55 7.11 14.59
C MET A 237 4.37 6.87 15.87
N PHE A 238 5.70 6.95 15.77
CA PHE A 238 6.60 6.84 16.91
C PHE A 238 6.44 8.01 17.89
N GLN A 239 6.32 9.24 17.38
CA GLN A 239 6.05 10.43 18.19
C GLN A 239 4.75 10.27 18.98
N GLN A 240 3.67 9.87 18.29
CA GLN A 240 2.36 9.64 18.92
C GLN A 240 2.39 8.49 19.94
N TYR A 241 3.18 7.45 19.70
CA TYR A 241 3.33 6.35 20.64
C TYR A 241 3.87 6.83 21.99
N HIS A 242 4.84 7.73 22.00
CA HIS A 242 5.40 8.26 23.24
C HIS A 242 4.49 9.27 23.95
N LEU A 243 3.64 9.98 23.22
CA LEU A 243 2.63 10.89 23.78
C LEU A 243 1.44 10.16 24.39
N GLN A 244 1.05 9.00 23.85
CA GLN A 244 -0.12 8.22 24.31
C GLN A 244 0.21 7.21 25.42
N GLN A 245 1.48 7.04 25.78
CA GLN A 245 1.92 6.14 26.87
C GLN A 245 1.95 6.83 28.25
N ASP A 246 1.36 8.03 28.36
CA ASP A 246 1.05 8.72 29.63
C ASP A 246 -0.44 8.61 29.95
#